data_AF-A0A9W7YK09-F1
#
_entry.id   AF-A0A9W7YK09-F1
#
_cell.length_a   1.000
_cell.length_b   1.000
_cell.length_c   1.000
_cell.angle_alpha   90.00
_cell.angle_beta   90.00
_cell.angle_gamma   90.00
#
_symmetry.space_group_name_H-M   'P 1'
#
loop_
_entity.id
_entity.type
_entity.pdbx_description
1 polymer ?
#
loop_
_entity_poly.entity_id
_entity_poly.type
_entity_poly.pdbx_seq_one_letter_code
_entity_poly.pdbx_strand_id
1 'polypeptide(L)'
;MRKFTPLALRLCTAHRSAFSVRTITSTQSKALVSTRDDIEYCRRLVHKHDYETYLSSLFSPRYAREALWGLRALNIELLTIPTHTRTPSAISMRYAFWHNTIMGLYTQPQTQNLPP
;
A
#
# COMPACT_ATOMS: atom_id res chain seq x y z
N MET A 1 14.64 -35.68 -39.86
CA MET A 1 13.92 -34.43 -40.19
C MET A 1 12.63 -34.37 -39.37
N ARG A 2 12.61 -33.60 -38.27
CA ARG A 2 11.40 -33.42 -37.44
C ARG A 2 10.79 -32.07 -37.80
N LYS A 3 9.55 -32.09 -38.28
CA LYS A 3 8.81 -30.90 -38.73
C LYS A 3 8.44 -30.06 -37.51
N PHE A 4 8.90 -28.81 -37.49
CA PHE A 4 8.49 -27.80 -36.52
C PHE A 4 7.06 -27.35 -36.85
N THR A 5 6.14 -27.48 -35.90
CA THR A 5 4.82 -26.83 -35.94
C THR A 5 4.89 -25.52 -35.15
N PRO A 6 4.43 -24.38 -35.69
CA PRO A 6 4.37 -23.15 -34.92
C PRO A 6 3.17 -23.20 -33.98
N LEU A 7 3.43 -23.18 -32.67
CA LEU A 7 2.42 -22.90 -31.65
C LEU A 7 1.90 -21.47 -31.89
N ALA A 8 0.66 -21.38 -32.36
CA ALA A 8 -0.06 -20.13 -32.51
C ALA A 8 -0.09 -19.39 -31.16
N LEU A 9 0.57 -18.23 -31.12
CA LEU A 9 0.50 -17.30 -30.00
C LEU A 9 -0.93 -16.74 -29.94
N ARG A 10 -1.78 -17.35 -29.13
CA ARG A 10 -3.09 -16.79 -28.82
C ARG A 10 -2.87 -15.51 -28.02
N LEU A 11 -3.20 -14.37 -28.62
CA LEU A 11 -3.41 -13.10 -27.94
C LEU A 11 -4.50 -13.30 -26.87
N CYS A 12 -4.10 -13.56 -25.63
CA CYS A 12 -4.98 -13.45 -24.48
C CYS A 12 -5.23 -11.97 -24.22
N THR A 13 -6.26 -11.40 -24.85
CA THR A 13 -6.89 -10.18 -24.35
C THR A 13 -7.60 -10.52 -23.04
N ALA A 14 -6.83 -10.54 -21.94
CA ALA A 14 -7.35 -10.74 -20.61
C ALA A 14 -8.07 -9.46 -20.16
N HIS A 15 -9.38 -9.47 -20.39
CA HIS A 15 -10.45 -8.98 -19.54
C HIS A 15 -10.03 -7.92 -18.50
N ARG A 16 -10.43 -6.66 -18.76
CA ARG A 16 -10.51 -5.60 -17.76
C ARG A 16 -11.39 -6.11 -16.62
N SER A 17 -10.77 -6.58 -15.54
CA SER A 17 -11.48 -6.92 -14.31
C SER A 17 -12.15 -5.65 -13.80
N ALA A 18 -13.49 -5.67 -13.73
CA ALA A 18 -14.25 -4.65 -13.05
C ALA A 18 -13.90 -4.74 -11.57
N PHE A 19 -13.03 -3.84 -11.10
CA PHE A 19 -12.67 -3.73 -9.70
C PHE A 19 -13.93 -3.34 -8.93
N SER A 20 -14.59 -4.32 -8.32
CA SER A 20 -15.74 -4.10 -7.43
C SER A 20 -15.23 -3.39 -6.18
N VAL A 21 -15.40 -2.07 -6.14
CA VAL A 21 -15.09 -1.25 -4.97
C VAL A 21 -16.08 -1.66 -3.89
N ARG A 22 -15.60 -2.42 -2.89
CA ARG A 22 -16.37 -2.63 -1.66
C ARG A 22 -16.41 -1.30 -0.93
N THR A 23 -17.58 -0.66 -0.89
CA THR A 23 -17.83 0.53 -0.07
C THR A 23 -17.79 0.08 1.39
N ILE A 24 -16.67 0.34 2.08
CA ILE A 24 -16.57 0.16 3.52
C ILE A 24 -17.37 1.29 4.15
N THR A 25 -18.60 1.00 4.59
CA THR A 25 -19.36 1.92 5.45
C THR A 25 -18.69 1.96 6.81
N SER A 26 -17.79 2.93 7.00
CA SER A 26 -17.11 3.19 8.27
C SER A 26 -18.07 3.86 9.24
N THR A 27 -18.39 3.17 10.34
CA THR A 27 -18.97 3.75 11.56
C THR A 27 -17.93 4.67 12.20
N GLN A 28 -18.40 5.88 12.55
CA GLN A 28 -17.62 7.05 12.96
C GLN A 28 -16.86 6.82 14.27
N SER A 29 -15.69 6.20 14.18
CA SER A 29 -14.60 6.43 15.14
C SER A 29 -14.00 7.81 14.84
N LYS A 30 -13.33 8.47 15.79
CA LYS A 30 -12.52 9.68 15.51
C LYS A 30 -11.52 9.31 14.41
N ALA A 31 -11.92 9.52 13.16
CA ALA A 31 -11.20 9.00 12.02
C ALA A 31 -9.90 9.79 11.96
N LEU A 32 -8.77 9.09 12.09
CA LEU A 32 -7.46 9.66 11.79
C LEU A 32 -7.43 9.85 10.26
N VAL A 33 -8.05 10.93 9.79
CA VAL A 33 -8.06 11.28 8.36
C VAL A 33 -6.69 11.85 8.04
N SER A 34 -6.01 11.26 7.06
CA SER A 34 -4.74 11.81 6.56
C SER A 34 -4.94 13.24 6.08
N THR A 35 -4.09 14.15 6.54
CA THR A 35 -4.11 15.54 6.08
C THR A 35 -3.57 15.62 4.65
N ARG A 36 -3.78 16.75 3.98
CA ARG A 36 -3.20 16.99 2.64
C ARG A 36 -1.66 16.96 2.68
N ASP A 37 -1.07 17.42 3.78
CA ASP A 37 0.39 17.44 3.94
C ASP A 37 0.96 16.02 4.08
N ASP A 38 0.25 15.12 4.78
CA ASP A 38 0.62 13.70 4.88
C ASP A 38 0.59 13.00 3.51
N ILE A 39 -0.44 13.29 2.71
CA ILE A 39 -0.59 12.75 1.36
C ILE A 39 0.51 13.29 0.44
N GLU A 40 0.82 14.59 0.53
CA GLU A 40 1.87 15.21 -0.27
C GLU A 40 3.26 14.70 0.11
N TYR A 41 3.50 14.42 1.39
CA TYR A 41 4.72 13.73 1.84
C TYR A 41 4.86 12.36 1.18
N CYS A 42 3.80 11.53 1.24
CA CYS A 42 3.78 10.21 0.59
C CYS A 42 4.05 10.33 -0.91
N ARG A 43 3.38 11.28 -1.58
CA ARG A 43 3.58 11.55 -3.02
C ARG A 43 5.03 11.90 -3.34
N ARG A 44 5.64 12.82 -2.59
CA ARG A 44 7.03 13.25 -2.78
C ARG A 44 8.01 12.11 -2.53
N LEU A 45 7.76 11.27 -1.53
CA LEU A 45 8.61 10.12 -1.23
C LEU A 45 8.61 9.12 -2.39
N VAL A 46 7.43 8.78 -2.92
CA VAL A 46 7.25 7.92 -4.09
C VAL A 46 7.89 8.54 -5.33
N HIS A 47 7.64 9.82 -5.59
CA HIS A 47 8.26 10.52 -6.72
C HIS A 47 9.80 10.44 -6.68
N LYS A 48 10.40 10.53 -5.50
CA LYS A 48 11.86 10.53 -5.33
C LYS A 48 12.50 9.14 -5.44
N HIS A 49 11.84 8.09 -4.96
CA HIS A 49 12.46 6.75 -4.85
C HIS A 49 11.85 5.70 -5.79
N ASP A 50 10.68 5.97 -6.37
CA ASP A 50 9.94 5.06 -7.25
C ASP A 50 9.19 5.87 -8.33
N TYR A 51 9.97 6.47 -9.24
CA TYR A 51 9.47 7.39 -10.26
C TYR A 51 8.50 6.71 -11.25
N GLU A 52 8.77 5.47 -11.63
CA GLU A 52 7.91 4.68 -12.51
C GLU A 52 6.52 4.44 -11.90
N THR A 53 6.47 4.14 -10.60
CA THR A 53 5.20 4.01 -9.89
C THR A 53 4.50 5.35 -9.76
N TYR A 54 5.23 6.45 -9.54
CA TYR A 54 4.64 7.78 -9.58
C TYR A 54 3.99 8.09 -10.94
N LEU A 55 4.68 7.82 -12.06
CA LEU A 55 4.12 8.05 -13.39
C LEU A 55 2.87 7.21 -13.65
N SER A 56 2.92 5.91 -13.32
CA SER A 56 1.77 5.02 -13.49
C SER A 56 0.58 5.41 -12.60
N SER A 57 0.83 5.98 -11.41
CA SER A 57 -0.22 6.47 -10.51
C SER A 57 -1.04 7.64 -11.10
N LEU A 58 -0.48 8.39 -12.07
CA LEU A 58 -1.20 9.48 -12.73
C LEU A 58 -2.39 8.96 -13.55
N PHE A 59 -2.30 7.73 -14.05
CA PHE A 59 -3.38 7.04 -14.75
C PHE A 59 -4.36 6.33 -13.81
N SER A 60 -4.06 6.24 -12.51
CA SER A 60 -4.97 5.68 -11.50
C SER A 60 -6.14 6.63 -11.23
N PRO A 61 -7.35 6.09 -10.94
CA PRO A 61 -8.48 6.88 -10.47
C PRO A 61 -8.12 7.73 -9.25
N ARG A 62 -8.64 8.95 -9.19
CA ARG A 62 -8.30 9.93 -8.15
C ARG A 62 -8.56 9.42 -6.73
N TYR A 63 -9.64 8.66 -6.52
CA TYR A 63 -10.00 8.09 -5.23
C TYR A 63 -9.03 7.02 -4.72
N ALA A 64 -8.30 6.34 -5.61
CA ALA A 64 -7.36 5.28 -5.24
C ALA A 64 -5.90 5.76 -5.21
N ARG A 65 -5.62 6.92 -5.83
CA ARG A 65 -4.27 7.42 -6.03
C ARG A 65 -3.55 7.74 -4.72
N GLU A 66 -4.26 8.35 -3.76
CA GLU A 66 -3.69 8.71 -2.46
C GLU A 66 -3.34 7.45 -1.65
N ALA A 67 -4.24 6.46 -1.63
CA ALA A 67 -3.99 5.18 -1.00
C ALA A 67 -2.82 4.42 -1.66
N LEU A 68 -2.72 4.48 -3.00
CA LEU A 68 -1.60 3.91 -3.75
C LEU A 68 -0.27 4.57 -3.33
N TRP A 69 -0.21 5.90 -3.22
CA TRP A 69 0.98 6.59 -2.75
C TRP A 69 1.33 6.25 -1.31
N GLY A 70 0.34 6.19 -0.41
CA GLY A 70 0.57 5.78 0.98
C GLY A 70 1.16 4.38 1.10
N LEU A 71 0.61 3.41 0.37
CA LEU A 71 1.13 2.04 0.37
C LEU A 71 2.55 1.96 -0.19
N ARG A 72 2.83 2.70 -1.27
CA ARG A 72 4.16 2.73 -1.88
C ARG A 72 5.19 3.44 -1.02
N ALA A 73 4.79 4.52 -0.34
CA ALA A 73 5.62 5.21 0.64
C ALA A 73 6.00 4.27 1.81
N LEU A 74 5.04 3.50 2.34
CA LEU A 74 5.33 2.50 3.37
C LEU A 74 6.34 1.45 2.87
N ASN A 75 6.17 0.94 1.65
CA ASN A 75 7.11 -0.02 1.07
C ASN A 75 8.52 0.58 0.95
N ILE A 76 8.65 1.84 0.54
CA ILE A 76 9.94 2.55 0.47
C ILE A 76 10.58 2.65 1.86
N GLU A 77 9.82 3.05 2.89
CA GLU A 77 10.33 3.10 4.27
C GLU A 77 10.82 1.71 4.73
N LEU A 78 10.05 0.64 4.48
CA LEU A 78 10.43 -0.72 4.88
C LEU A 78 11.69 -1.24 4.17
N LEU A 79 11.84 -0.94 2.88
CA LEU A 79 13.01 -1.33 2.09
C LEU A 79 14.27 -0.54 2.46
N THR A 80 14.10 0.70 2.94
CA THR A 80 15.22 1.59 3.27
C THR A 80 15.73 1.42 4.71
N ILE A 81 15.01 0.72 5.59
CA ILE A 81 15.43 0.44 6.98
C ILE A 81 16.84 -0.15 7.07
N PRO A 82 17.21 -1.21 6.31
CA PRO A 82 18.54 -1.81 6.40
C PRO A 82 19.64 -0.87 5.90
N THR A 83 19.31 0.03 4.98
CA THR A 83 20.26 1.00 4.41
C THR A 83 20.56 2.15 5.38
N HIS A 84 19.59 2.55 6.22
CA HIS A 84 19.74 3.67 7.16
C HIS A 84 20.35 3.28 8.51
N THR A 85 20.37 2.00 8.86
CA THR A 85 20.78 1.54 10.19
C THR A 85 21.89 0.50 10.09
N ARG A 86 22.91 0.62 10.94
CA ARG A 86 24.11 -0.24 10.90
C ARG A 86 24.03 -1.44 11.83
N THR A 87 23.17 -1.39 12.85
CA THR A 87 23.08 -2.44 13.87
C THR A 87 21.83 -3.31 13.65
N PRO A 88 21.95 -4.65 13.74
CA PRO A 88 20.81 -5.56 13.60
C PRO A 88 19.66 -5.26 14.58
N SER A 89 19.97 -4.82 15.80
CA SER A 89 18.97 -4.48 16.81
C SER A 89 18.12 -3.27 16.41
N ALA A 90 18.71 -2.23 15.80
CA ALA A 90 17.99 -1.04 15.34
C ALA A 90 17.08 -1.35 14.15
N ILE A 91 17.53 -2.24 13.26
CA ILE A 91 16.72 -2.76 12.15
C ILE A 91 15.46 -3.44 12.70
N SER A 92 15.63 -4.40 13.61
CA SER A 92 14.51 -5.13 14.24
C SER A 92 13.54 -4.20 14.95
N MET A 93 14.03 -3.19 15.67
CA MET A 93 13.19 -2.21 16.36
C MET A 93 12.33 -1.40 15.37
N ARG A 94 12.87 -0.98 14.23
CA ARG A 94 12.11 -0.24 13.20
C ARG A 94 11.05 -1.11 12.53
N TYR A 95 11.34 -2.38 12.26
CA TYR A 95 10.32 -3.30 11.74
C TYR A 95 9.22 -3.58 12.77
N ALA A 96 9.60 -3.80 14.04
CA ALA A 96 8.65 -3.99 15.13
C ALA A 96 7.74 -2.77 15.32
N PHE A 97 8.28 -1.56 15.19
CA PHE A 97 7.49 -0.34 15.20
C PHE A 97 6.38 -0.37 14.14
N TRP A 98 6.73 -0.54 12.86
CA TRP A 98 5.75 -0.55 11.77
C TRP A 98 4.73 -1.68 11.92
N HIS A 99 5.17 -2.87 12.30
CA HIS A 99 4.28 -3.99 12.58
C HIS A 99 3.25 -3.63 13.66
N ASN A 100 3.71 -3.12 14.80
CA ASN A 100 2.83 -2.76 15.92
C ASN A 100 1.89 -1.61 15.57
N THR A 101 2.36 -0.61 14.82
CA THR A 101 1.52 0.49 14.32
C THR A 101 0.36 -0.06 13.48
N ILE A 102 0.65 -0.93 12.52
CA ILE A 102 -0.39 -1.52 11.64
C ILE A 102 -1.34 -2.40 12.44
N MET A 103 -0.83 -3.27 13.32
CA MET A 103 -1.68 -4.11 14.18
C MET A 103 -2.61 -3.26 15.05
N GLY A 104 -2.11 -2.16 15.59
CA GLY A 104 -2.91 -1.20 16.38
C GLY A 104 -4.06 -0.57 15.59
N LEU A 105 -3.98 -0.47 14.26
CA LEU A 105 -5.09 0.01 13.42
C LEU A 105 -6.23 -1.02 13.32
N TYR A 106 -5.90 -2.32 13.38
CA TYR A 106 -6.88 -3.40 13.28
C TYR A 106 -7.49 -3.79 14.62
N THR A 107 -6.77 -3.58 15.73
CA THR A 107 -7.29 -3.81 17.08
C THR A 107 -8.14 -2.61 17.51
N GLN A 108 -9.42 -2.59 17.14
CA GLN A 108 -10.38 -1.65 17.77
C GLN A 108 -10.45 -1.93 19.28
N PRO A 109 -10.51 -0.90 20.15
CA PRO A 109 -10.95 -1.12 21.52
C PRO A 109 -12.41 -1.54 21.46
N GLN A 110 -12.66 -2.83 21.73
CA GLN A 110 -14.00 -3.35 21.94
C GLN A 110 -14.54 -2.68 23.21
N THR A 111 -15.38 -1.65 23.10
CA THR A 111 -16.20 -1.18 24.23
C THR A 111 -17.22 -2.27 24.53
N GLN A 112 -16.82 -3.22 25.37
CA GLN A 112 -17.69 -4.21 25.95
C GLN A 112 -18.57 -3.48 26.99
N ASN A 113 -19.70 -2.94 26.53
CA ASN A 113 -20.80 -2.57 27.42
C ASN A 113 -21.42 -3.88 27.93
N LEU A 114 -20.94 -4.35 29.08
CA LEU A 114 -21.58 -5.44 29.82
C LEU A 114 -22.69 -4.82 30.70
N PRO A 115 -23.97 -5.18 30.54
CA PRO A 115 -24.95 -4.87 31.57
C PRO A 115 -24.59 -5.61 32.88
N PRO A 116 -24.98 -5.07 34.05
CA PRO A 116 -24.62 -5.63 35.35
C PRO A 116 -25.09 -7.07 35.55
#